data_AF-A0A3D0YYK6-F1
#
_entry.id   AF-A0A3D0YYK6-F1
#
_cell.length_a   1.000
_cell.length_b   1.000
_cell.length_c   1.000
_cell.angle_alpha   90.00
_cell.angle_beta   90.00
_cell.angle_gamma   90.00
#
_symmetry.space_group_name_H-M   'P 1'
#
loop_
_entity.id
_entity.type
_entity.pdbx_description
1 polymer ?
#
loop_
_entity_poly.entity_id
_entity_poly.type
_entity_poly.pdbx_seq_one_letter_code
_entity_poly.pdbx_strand_id
1 'polypeptide(L)'
;MADRCILCGRCVLECPQGAKSYRDETEVAQALIASGIPVIASVAPSYPAAFSPAESRALPSVLRQLGFRLVTETAVGADLVARACAELVSARPEGVYLVSACPAVVEYVRRFQPGAAPALLEVVSPMLAHARFLKSIHGQQTAVVFIGPCIAKKAEAAAEGEKRTVAAVLTFEELRMWAARQATDFDQAEPSGFDDALPGKGRHFPLGGGLAHAAGWSTDRLARQMLAVTGPEAVREAVEYLQ
;
A
#
# COMPACT_ATOMS: atom_id res chain seq x y z
N MET A 1 -17.93 -16.93 10.54
CA MET A 1 -16.52 -16.88 11.01
C MET A 1 -15.62 -16.14 10.02
N ALA A 2 -15.88 -16.25 8.71
CA ALA A 2 -15.27 -15.40 7.67
C ALA A 2 -15.45 -13.89 7.93
N ASP A 3 -16.57 -13.49 8.52
CA ASP A 3 -16.94 -12.07 8.71
C ASP A 3 -16.12 -11.34 9.77
N ARG A 4 -15.31 -12.05 10.57
CA ARG A 4 -14.47 -11.44 11.62
C ARG A 4 -13.03 -11.17 11.18
N CYS A 5 -12.58 -11.71 10.05
CA CYS A 5 -11.20 -11.52 9.60
C CYS A 5 -10.99 -10.13 9.00
N ILE A 6 -10.02 -9.37 9.52
CA ILE A 6 -9.57 -8.07 8.97
C ILE A 6 -8.43 -8.21 7.96
N LEU A 7 -8.07 -9.45 7.59
CA LEU A 7 -7.07 -9.78 6.57
C LEU A 7 -5.66 -9.21 6.83
N CYS A 8 -5.29 -9.01 8.09
CA CYS A 8 -3.98 -8.45 8.47
C CYS A 8 -2.77 -9.36 8.13
N GLY A 9 -3.01 -10.64 7.82
CA GLY A 9 -1.96 -11.59 7.42
C GLY A 9 -1.07 -12.11 8.55
N ARG A 10 -1.26 -11.67 9.80
CA ARG A 10 -0.46 -12.16 10.93
C ARG A 10 -0.52 -13.68 11.08
N CYS A 11 -1.68 -14.27 10.80
CA CYS A 11 -1.85 -15.72 10.86
C CYS A 11 -0.97 -16.49 9.87
N VAL A 12 -0.68 -15.92 8.70
CA VAL A 12 0.23 -16.49 7.69
C VAL A 12 1.67 -16.38 8.18
N LEU A 13 2.08 -15.18 8.61
CA LEU A 13 3.44 -14.90 9.06
C LEU A 13 3.87 -15.73 10.28
N GLU A 14 2.95 -15.96 11.21
CA GLU A 14 3.21 -16.71 12.46
C GLU A 14 3.01 -18.21 12.31
N CYS A 15 2.70 -18.73 11.11
CA CYS A 15 2.44 -20.15 10.93
C CYS A 15 3.76 -20.94 10.83
N PRO A 16 4.16 -21.71 11.86
CA PRO A 16 5.43 -22.43 11.80
C PRO A 16 5.41 -23.59 10.79
N GLN A 17 4.22 -24.05 10.42
CA GLN A 17 4.04 -25.20 9.51
C GLN A 17 3.91 -24.80 8.04
N GLY A 18 3.84 -23.50 7.72
CA GLY A 18 3.52 -23.04 6.36
C GLY A 18 2.13 -23.47 5.87
N ALA A 19 1.24 -23.88 6.77
CA ALA A 19 -0.08 -24.43 6.42
C ALA A 19 -1.10 -23.35 5.99
N LYS A 20 -0.79 -22.07 6.24
CA LYS A 20 -1.65 -20.93 5.88
C LYS A 20 -1.03 -20.20 4.70
N SER A 21 -1.83 -19.97 3.68
CA SER A 21 -1.45 -19.23 2.48
C SER A 21 -2.40 -18.04 2.25
N TYR A 22 -2.09 -17.25 1.23
CA TYR A 22 -2.92 -16.16 0.74
C TYR A 22 -3.16 -16.31 -0.76
N ARG A 23 -4.12 -15.54 -1.29
CA ARG A 23 -4.42 -15.55 -2.72
C ARG A 23 -3.22 -15.05 -3.51
N ASP A 24 -2.62 -15.92 -4.32
CA ASP A 24 -1.59 -15.55 -5.28
C ASP A 24 -2.24 -14.84 -6.48
N GLU A 25 -1.67 -13.71 -6.92
CA GLU A 25 -2.12 -12.96 -8.10
C GLU A 25 -1.02 -12.84 -9.18
N THR A 26 0.07 -13.60 -9.05
CA THR A 26 1.19 -13.62 -10.01
C THR A 26 0.71 -13.98 -11.41
N GLU A 27 -0.12 -15.03 -11.54
CA GLU A 27 -0.66 -15.44 -12.85
C GLU A 27 -1.56 -14.36 -13.46
N VAL A 28 -2.29 -13.59 -12.63
CA VAL A 28 -3.10 -12.45 -13.09
C VAL A 28 -2.19 -11.36 -13.65
N ALA A 29 -1.12 -11.00 -12.94
CA ALA A 29 -0.15 -10.02 -13.41
C ALA A 29 0.54 -10.46 -14.70
N GLN A 30 0.94 -11.73 -14.80
CA GLN A 30 1.54 -12.31 -16.00
C GLN A 30 0.58 -12.29 -17.19
N ALA A 31 -0.69 -12.66 -16.98
CA ALA A 31 -1.72 -12.63 -18.02
C ALA A 31 -1.98 -11.19 -18.53
N LEU A 32 -1.97 -10.19 -17.63
CA LEU A 32 -2.10 -8.78 -18.01
C LEU A 32 -0.93 -8.37 -18.92
N ILE A 33 0.31 -8.70 -18.56
CA ILE A 33 1.48 -8.39 -19.38
C ILE A 33 1.41 -9.11 -20.73
N ALA A 34 1.05 -10.39 -20.75
CA ALA A 34 0.94 -11.19 -21.98
C ALA A 34 -0.18 -10.72 -22.91
N SER A 35 -1.22 -10.06 -22.38
CA SER A 35 -2.33 -9.53 -23.18
C SER A 35 -1.96 -8.35 -24.09
N GLY A 36 -0.78 -7.75 -23.89
CA GLY A 36 -0.29 -6.61 -24.69
C GLY A 36 -0.84 -5.25 -24.25
N ILE A 37 -1.74 -5.19 -23.26
CA ILE A 37 -2.14 -3.91 -22.67
C ILE A 37 -0.96 -3.28 -21.91
N PRO A 38 -0.81 -1.94 -21.88
CA PRO A 38 0.18 -1.30 -21.03
C PRO A 38 -0.05 -1.65 -19.55
N VAL A 39 0.97 -2.23 -18.91
CA VAL A 39 0.95 -2.54 -17.46
C VAL A 39 1.97 -1.70 -16.72
N ILE A 40 1.54 -0.96 -15.70
CA ILE A 40 2.39 -0.14 -14.82
C ILE A 40 2.54 -0.84 -13.47
N ALA A 41 3.78 -0.99 -13.01
CA ALA A 41 4.07 -1.42 -11.65
C ALA A 41 4.03 -0.21 -10.70
N SER A 42 3.27 -0.32 -9.62
CA SER A 42 3.21 0.64 -8.51
C SER A 42 3.83 0.01 -7.28
N VAL A 43 5.10 0.32 -6.99
CA VAL A 43 5.87 -0.31 -5.92
C VAL A 43 5.64 0.42 -4.60
N ALA A 44 5.34 -0.30 -3.52
CA ALA A 44 5.11 0.29 -2.20
C ALA A 44 6.41 0.89 -1.64
N PRO A 45 6.38 2.06 -0.96
CA PRO A 45 7.57 2.72 -0.42
C PRO A 45 8.34 1.92 0.63
N SER A 46 7.76 0.82 1.14
CA SER A 46 8.43 -0.10 2.07
C SER A 46 9.41 -1.05 1.40
N TYR A 47 9.54 -1.03 0.07
CA TYR A 47 10.44 -1.93 -0.65
C TYR A 47 11.90 -1.91 -0.14
N PRO A 48 12.50 -0.78 0.32
CA PRO A 48 13.89 -0.80 0.80
C PRO A 48 14.09 -1.64 2.07
N ALA A 49 13.01 -1.96 2.79
CA ALA A 49 13.06 -2.87 3.93
C ALA A 49 12.90 -4.35 3.53
N ALA A 50 12.37 -4.63 2.34
CA ALA A 50 12.14 -5.98 1.82
C ALA A 50 13.25 -6.47 0.87
N PHE A 51 14.10 -5.55 0.39
CA PHE A 51 15.17 -5.80 -0.56
C PHE A 51 16.49 -5.24 -0.02
N SER A 52 17.61 -5.91 -0.34
CA SER A 52 18.95 -5.40 -0.03
C SER A 52 19.18 -4.04 -0.69
N PRO A 53 20.18 -3.25 -0.27
CA PRO A 53 20.48 -1.98 -0.93
C PRO A 53 20.80 -2.13 -2.42
N ALA A 54 21.42 -3.25 -2.84
CA ALA A 54 21.70 -3.53 -4.24
C ALA A 54 20.40 -3.90 -4.99
N GLU A 55 19.63 -4.85 -4.47
CA GLU A 55 18.35 -5.28 -5.03
C GLU A 55 17.37 -4.11 -5.16
N SER A 56 17.32 -3.22 -4.17
CA SER A 56 16.47 -2.03 -4.16
C SER A 56 16.76 -1.08 -5.32
N ARG A 57 18.03 -0.95 -5.72
CA ARG A 57 18.44 -0.12 -6.87
C ARG A 57 18.19 -0.83 -8.20
N ALA A 58 18.25 -2.17 -8.21
CA ALA A 58 18.00 -2.99 -9.38
C ALA A 58 16.50 -3.26 -9.63
N LEU A 59 15.65 -3.12 -8.61
CA LEU A 59 14.23 -3.45 -8.65
C LEU A 59 13.48 -2.83 -9.85
N PRO A 60 13.68 -1.54 -10.22
CA PRO A 60 13.03 -1.00 -11.39
C PRO A 60 13.48 -1.66 -12.71
N SER A 61 14.74 -2.07 -12.82
CA SER A 61 15.23 -2.80 -13.99
C SER A 61 14.64 -4.20 -14.08
N VAL A 62 14.61 -4.91 -12.96
CA VAL A 62 13.99 -6.25 -12.87
C VAL A 62 12.53 -6.21 -13.28
N LEU A 63 11.76 -5.23 -12.79
CA LEU A 63 10.35 -5.09 -13.16
C LEU A 63 10.17 -4.81 -14.67
N ARG A 64 11.05 -4.00 -15.29
CA ARG A 64 11.00 -3.82 -16.75
C ARG A 64 11.34 -5.10 -17.51
N GLN A 65 12.31 -5.89 -17.02
CA GLN A 65 12.64 -7.21 -17.61
C GLN A 65 11.48 -8.20 -17.51
N LEU A 66 10.68 -8.15 -16.43
CA LEU A 66 9.46 -8.94 -16.29
C LEU A 66 8.29 -8.47 -17.19
N GLY A 67 8.47 -7.38 -17.94
CA GLY A 67 7.52 -6.89 -18.94
C GLY A 67 6.63 -5.72 -18.49
N PHE A 68 6.89 -5.11 -17.32
CA PHE A 68 6.20 -3.88 -16.94
C PHE A 68 6.65 -2.72 -17.84
N ARG A 69 5.68 -1.98 -18.39
CA ARG A 69 5.96 -0.85 -19.29
C ARG A 69 6.55 0.34 -18.56
N LEU A 70 6.01 0.65 -17.37
CA LEU A 70 6.50 1.68 -16.48
C LEU A 70 6.58 1.12 -15.06
N VAL A 71 7.58 1.58 -14.32
CA VAL A 71 7.80 1.24 -12.92
C VAL A 71 7.78 2.52 -12.10
N THR A 72 6.82 2.61 -11.19
CA THR A 72 6.50 3.82 -10.45
C THR A 72 6.46 3.53 -8.95
N GLU A 73 6.58 4.58 -8.12
CA GLU A 73 6.62 4.44 -6.67
C GLU A 73 5.32 4.95 -6.05
N THR A 74 4.63 4.09 -5.29
CA THR A 74 3.36 4.40 -4.60
C THR A 74 3.48 5.56 -3.60
N ALA A 75 4.71 5.95 -3.24
CA ALA A 75 5.00 7.14 -2.45
C ALA A 75 4.39 8.42 -3.05
N VAL A 76 4.27 8.52 -4.38
CA VAL A 76 3.60 9.66 -5.04
C VAL A 76 2.12 9.70 -4.64
N GLY A 77 1.43 8.56 -4.70
CA GLY A 77 0.07 8.45 -4.16
C GLY A 77 -0.01 8.71 -2.66
N ALA A 78 1.05 8.42 -1.91
CA ALA A 78 1.12 8.67 -0.48
C ALA A 78 1.20 10.18 -0.18
N ASP A 79 1.94 10.96 -0.96
CA ASP A 79 1.93 12.42 -0.88
C ASP A 79 0.55 13.01 -1.19
N LEU A 80 -0.13 12.49 -2.23
CA LEU A 80 -1.50 12.90 -2.57
C LEU A 80 -2.48 12.64 -1.42
N VAL A 81 -2.39 11.45 -0.81
CA VAL A 81 -3.23 11.08 0.33
C VAL A 81 -2.93 11.94 1.56
N ALA A 82 -1.65 12.15 1.89
CA ALA A 82 -1.27 13.01 3.01
C ALA A 82 -1.79 14.43 2.85
N ARG A 83 -1.68 15.00 1.64
CA ARG A 83 -2.21 16.33 1.34
C ARG A 83 -3.73 16.38 1.49
N ALA A 84 -4.46 15.41 0.93
CA ALA A 84 -5.91 15.35 1.07
C ALA A 84 -6.35 15.21 2.54
N CYS A 85 -5.64 14.39 3.32
CA CYS A 85 -5.89 14.26 4.75
C CYS A 85 -5.69 15.60 5.48
N ALA A 86 -4.59 16.30 5.21
CA ALA A 86 -4.31 17.60 5.80
C ALA A 86 -5.39 18.63 5.45
N GLU A 87 -5.78 18.73 4.17
CA GLU A 87 -6.82 19.65 3.70
C GLU A 87 -8.17 19.38 4.37
N LEU A 88 -8.58 18.11 4.50
CA LEU A 88 -9.84 17.73 5.13
C LEU A 88 -9.87 18.03 6.63
N VAL A 89 -8.78 17.73 7.35
CA VAL A 89 -8.68 18.01 8.79
C VAL A 89 -8.62 19.52 9.03
N SER A 90 -7.90 20.28 8.21
CA SER A 90 -7.87 21.74 8.31
C SER A 90 -9.22 22.39 7.99
N ALA A 91 -10.02 21.82 7.08
CA ALA A 91 -11.36 22.30 6.77
C ALA A 91 -12.38 22.01 7.89
N ARG A 92 -12.07 21.07 8.80
CA ARG A 92 -12.92 20.67 9.92
C ARG A 92 -12.08 20.52 11.19
N PRO A 93 -11.62 21.63 11.79
CA PRO A 93 -10.63 21.59 12.88
C PRO A 93 -11.18 20.97 14.17
N GLU A 94 -12.51 20.91 14.31
CA GLU A 94 -13.18 20.33 15.46
C GLU A 94 -13.32 18.81 15.32
N GLY A 95 -13.25 18.11 16.46
CA GLY A 95 -13.45 16.66 16.55
C GLY A 95 -12.17 15.84 16.50
N VAL A 96 -12.34 14.52 16.56
CA VAL A 96 -11.25 13.55 16.49
C VAL A 96 -11.33 12.79 15.18
N TYR A 97 -10.20 12.70 14.48
CA TYR A 97 -10.09 11.99 13.20
C TYR A 97 -9.20 10.76 13.35
N LEU A 98 -9.71 9.62 12.88
CA LEU A 98 -8.96 8.40 12.67
C LEU A 98 -8.48 8.37 11.21
N VAL A 99 -7.17 8.47 11.01
CA VAL A 99 -6.57 8.48 9.68
C VAL A 99 -5.70 7.24 9.51
N SER A 100 -6.02 6.38 8.55
CA SER A 100 -5.23 5.18 8.28
C SER A 100 -5.25 4.79 6.80
N ALA A 101 -4.06 4.53 6.26
CA ALA A 101 -3.89 3.90 4.95
C ALA A 101 -3.87 2.35 5.03
N CYS A 102 -3.92 1.79 6.24
CA CYS A 102 -3.89 0.35 6.48
C CYS A 102 -5.30 -0.24 6.39
N PRO A 103 -5.60 -1.11 5.40
CA PRO A 103 -6.94 -1.68 5.25
C PRO A 103 -7.37 -2.48 6.47
N ALA A 104 -6.43 -3.16 7.14
CA ALA A 104 -6.75 -3.94 8.33
C ALA A 104 -7.22 -3.06 9.50
N VAL A 105 -6.66 -1.85 9.66
CA VAL A 105 -7.09 -0.89 10.69
C VAL A 105 -8.47 -0.33 10.35
N VAL A 106 -8.67 0.08 9.08
CA VAL A 106 -9.98 0.57 8.61
C VAL A 106 -11.06 -0.48 8.82
N GLU A 107 -10.78 -1.74 8.47
CA GLU A 107 -11.73 -2.82 8.63
C GLU A 107 -11.96 -3.20 10.10
N TYR A 108 -10.92 -3.13 10.93
CA TYR A 108 -11.06 -3.30 12.37
C TYR A 108 -12.04 -2.29 12.96
N VAL A 109 -11.83 -1.00 12.66
CA VAL A 109 -12.70 0.07 13.18
C VAL A 109 -14.13 -0.12 12.68
N ARG A 110 -14.33 -0.37 11.38
CA ARG A 110 -15.67 -0.56 10.80
C ARG A 110 -16.44 -1.74 11.38
N ARG A 111 -15.77 -2.88 11.60
CA ARG A 111 -16.44 -4.12 12.04
C ARG A 111 -16.59 -4.23 13.55
N PHE A 112 -15.60 -3.76 14.29
CA PHE A 112 -15.50 -4.02 15.73
C PHE A 112 -15.67 -2.76 16.58
N GLN A 113 -15.54 -1.56 15.99
CA GLN A 113 -15.67 -0.29 16.71
C GLN A 113 -16.63 0.66 15.97
N PRO A 114 -17.89 0.26 15.72
CA PRO A 114 -18.83 1.04 14.91
C PRO A 114 -19.09 2.44 15.45
N GLY A 115 -18.98 2.67 16.76
CA GLY A 115 -19.07 4.01 17.37
C GLY A 115 -17.93 4.94 16.97
N ALA A 116 -16.74 4.40 16.67
CA ALA A 116 -15.58 5.16 16.19
C ALA A 116 -15.50 5.26 14.66
N ALA A 117 -16.31 4.49 13.93
CA ALA A 117 -16.32 4.51 12.46
C ALA A 117 -16.61 5.90 11.85
N PRO A 118 -17.50 6.75 12.42
CA PRO A 118 -17.70 8.12 11.93
C PRO A 118 -16.46 9.02 12.03
N ALA A 119 -15.50 8.68 12.91
CA ALA A 119 -14.23 9.40 13.01
C ALA A 119 -13.23 9.02 11.91
N LEU A 120 -13.45 7.92 11.17
CA LEU A 120 -12.58 7.53 10.06
C LEU A 120 -12.62 8.60 8.96
N LEU A 121 -11.44 9.12 8.63
CA LEU A 121 -11.32 10.08 7.54
C LEU A 121 -11.50 9.37 6.19
N GLU A 122 -12.42 9.86 5.37
CA GLU A 122 -12.78 9.26 4.08
C GLU A 122 -11.79 9.61 2.97
N VAL A 123 -10.55 9.12 3.11
CA VAL A 123 -9.51 9.23 2.09
C VAL A 123 -9.08 7.83 1.67
N VAL A 124 -9.01 7.59 0.36
CA VAL A 124 -8.55 6.30 -0.17
C VAL A 124 -7.08 6.07 0.15
N SER A 125 -6.63 4.81 0.16
CA SER A 125 -5.23 4.53 0.46
C SER A 125 -4.28 4.96 -0.66
N PRO A 126 -2.97 5.10 -0.38
CA PRO A 126 -1.96 5.45 -1.38
C PRO A 126 -1.96 4.51 -2.59
N MET A 127 -2.27 3.22 -2.42
CA MET A 127 -2.37 2.27 -3.51
C MET A 127 -3.45 2.69 -4.51
N LEU A 128 -4.66 2.99 -4.02
CA LEU A 128 -5.78 3.40 -4.87
C LEU A 128 -5.56 4.81 -5.44
N ALA A 129 -5.08 5.74 -4.61
CA ALA A 129 -4.78 7.10 -5.05
C ALA A 129 -3.75 7.11 -6.19
N HIS A 130 -2.66 6.36 -6.03
CA HIS A 130 -1.62 6.26 -7.05
C HIS A 130 -2.15 5.61 -8.34
N ALA A 131 -2.89 4.51 -8.24
CA ALA A 131 -3.45 3.85 -9.41
C ALA A 131 -4.43 4.76 -10.19
N ARG A 132 -5.24 5.57 -9.48
CA ARG A 132 -6.12 6.58 -10.11
C ARG A 132 -5.31 7.68 -10.79
N PHE A 133 -4.26 8.16 -10.13
CA PHE A 133 -3.33 9.15 -10.69
C PHE A 133 -2.67 8.63 -11.98
N LEU A 134 -2.08 7.43 -11.95
CA LEU A 134 -1.44 6.81 -13.12
C LEU A 134 -2.41 6.62 -14.29
N LYS A 135 -3.63 6.14 -14.04
CA LYS A 135 -4.67 6.01 -15.09
C LYS A 135 -5.14 7.36 -15.63
N SER A 136 -5.10 8.43 -14.83
CA SER A 136 -5.44 9.78 -15.30
C SER A 136 -4.41 10.33 -16.31
N ILE A 137 -3.14 9.93 -16.17
CA ILE A 137 -2.04 10.36 -17.04
C ILE A 137 -1.88 9.44 -18.25
N HIS A 138 -1.92 8.12 -18.02
CA HIS A 138 -1.62 7.10 -19.03
C HIS A 138 -2.86 6.46 -19.66
N GLY A 139 -4.05 6.98 -19.34
CA GLY A 139 -5.32 6.52 -19.88
C GLY A 139 -5.94 5.36 -19.09
N GLN A 140 -7.27 5.29 -19.13
CA GLN A 140 -8.06 4.35 -18.32
C GLN A 140 -7.86 2.87 -18.70
N GLN A 141 -7.42 2.60 -19.94
CA GLN A 141 -7.13 1.24 -20.41
C GLN A 141 -5.81 0.68 -19.88
N THR A 142 -4.94 1.52 -19.31
CA THR A 142 -3.69 1.06 -18.69
C THR A 142 -4.01 0.26 -17.43
N ALA A 143 -3.39 -0.92 -17.30
CA ALA A 143 -3.47 -1.75 -16.11
C ALA A 143 -2.43 -1.29 -15.09
N VAL A 144 -2.81 -1.27 -13.81
CA VAL A 144 -1.89 -0.97 -12.71
C VAL A 144 -1.78 -2.20 -11.81
N VAL A 145 -0.56 -2.67 -11.58
CA VAL A 145 -0.25 -3.74 -10.63
C VAL A 145 0.45 -3.12 -9.43
N PHE A 146 -0.15 -3.23 -8.26
CA PHE A 146 0.49 -2.80 -7.02
C PHE A 146 1.39 -3.92 -6.49
N ILE A 147 2.59 -3.55 -6.04
CA ILE A 147 3.57 -4.49 -5.48
C ILE A 147 3.95 -3.99 -4.09
N GLY A 148 3.64 -4.75 -3.03
CA GLY A 148 3.84 -4.28 -1.67
C GLY A 148 3.94 -5.38 -0.61
N PRO A 149 3.99 -5.02 0.68
CA PRO A 149 4.18 -5.99 1.76
C PRO A 149 2.88 -6.61 2.28
N CYS A 150 1.72 -6.08 1.90
CA CYS A 150 0.48 -6.30 2.63
C CYS A 150 -0.53 -7.12 1.83
N ILE A 151 -0.93 -8.28 2.35
CA ILE A 151 -1.97 -9.11 1.72
C ILE A 151 -3.37 -8.48 1.80
N ALA A 152 -3.63 -7.63 2.80
CA ALA A 152 -4.93 -6.95 2.93
C ALA A 152 -5.24 -6.03 1.74
N LYS A 153 -4.19 -5.55 1.05
CA LYS A 153 -4.33 -4.74 -0.16
C LYS A 153 -5.00 -5.50 -1.32
N LYS A 154 -4.85 -6.82 -1.38
CA LYS A 154 -5.58 -7.67 -2.36
C LYS A 154 -7.09 -7.57 -2.18
N ALA A 155 -7.56 -7.50 -0.93
CA ALA A 155 -8.97 -7.34 -0.63
C ALA A 155 -9.46 -5.90 -0.82
N GLU A 156 -8.63 -4.90 -0.47
CA GLU A 156 -8.94 -3.50 -0.77
C GLU A 156 -9.15 -3.28 -2.28
N ALA A 157 -8.26 -3.81 -3.13
CA ALA A 157 -8.41 -3.73 -4.57
C ALA A 157 -9.65 -4.49 -5.08
N ALA A 158 -9.96 -5.65 -4.49
CA ALA A 158 -11.14 -6.43 -4.88
C ALA A 158 -12.46 -5.76 -4.46
N ALA A 159 -12.47 -4.95 -3.41
CA ALA A 159 -13.67 -4.24 -2.94
C ALA A 159 -14.17 -3.18 -3.93
N GLU A 160 -13.35 -2.73 -4.89
CA GLU A 160 -13.79 -1.84 -5.99
C GLU A 160 -14.63 -2.58 -7.06
N GLY A 161 -14.75 -3.91 -6.99
CA GLY A 161 -15.54 -4.73 -7.91
C GLY A 161 -14.91 -4.93 -9.28
N GLU A 162 -15.73 -5.15 -10.31
CA GLU A 162 -15.28 -5.50 -11.67
C GLU A 162 -14.48 -4.39 -12.36
N LYS A 163 -14.74 -3.12 -12.00
CA LYS A 163 -14.04 -1.94 -12.54
C LYS A 163 -12.94 -1.45 -11.60
N ARG A 164 -12.25 -2.39 -10.93
CA ARG A 164 -11.17 -2.06 -9.99
C ARG A 164 -10.07 -1.23 -10.62
N THR A 165 -9.59 -0.23 -9.88
CA THR A 165 -8.52 0.67 -10.31
C THR A 165 -7.19 -0.10 -10.38
N VAL A 166 -6.97 -1.01 -9.43
CA VAL A 166 -5.78 -1.85 -9.35
C VAL A 166 -6.08 -3.24 -9.92
N ALA A 167 -5.43 -3.58 -11.01
CA ALA A 167 -5.69 -4.78 -11.79
C ALA A 167 -5.12 -6.06 -11.17
N ALA A 168 -4.05 -5.96 -10.37
CA ALA A 168 -3.54 -7.05 -9.54
C ALA A 168 -2.72 -6.48 -8.37
N VAL A 169 -2.60 -7.23 -7.29
CA VAL A 169 -1.80 -6.91 -6.12
C VAL A 169 -0.83 -8.06 -5.85
N LEU A 170 0.46 -7.79 -5.92
CA LEU A 170 1.53 -8.75 -5.59
C LEU A 170 2.18 -8.39 -4.26
N THR A 171 2.50 -9.39 -3.47
CA THR A 171 3.44 -9.26 -2.36
C THR A 171 4.87 -9.18 -2.89
N PHE A 172 5.79 -8.69 -2.07
CA PHE A 172 7.23 -8.77 -2.40
C PHE A 172 7.71 -10.23 -2.51
N GLU A 173 7.10 -11.16 -1.76
CA GLU A 173 7.39 -12.60 -1.86
C GLU A 173 6.94 -13.17 -3.21
N GLU A 174 5.71 -12.87 -3.65
CA GLU A 174 5.21 -13.24 -4.98
C GLU A 174 6.12 -12.71 -6.09
N LEU A 175 6.56 -11.44 -5.99
CA LEU A 175 7.49 -10.86 -6.95
C LEU A 175 8.83 -11.60 -6.98
N ARG A 176 9.42 -11.91 -5.83
CA ARG A 176 10.69 -12.65 -5.76
C ARG A 176 10.56 -14.04 -6.37
N MET A 177 9.48 -14.75 -6.07
CA MET A 177 9.20 -16.06 -6.65
C MET A 177 9.01 -15.98 -8.16
N TRP A 178 8.33 -14.95 -8.65
CA TRP A 178 8.16 -14.72 -10.09
C TRP A 178 9.50 -14.43 -10.77
N ALA A 179 10.31 -13.50 -10.25
CA ALA A 179 11.62 -13.18 -10.79
C ALA A 179 12.54 -14.40 -10.85
N ALA A 180 12.59 -15.20 -9.77
CA ALA A 180 13.38 -16.43 -9.72
C ALA A 180 12.94 -17.46 -10.78
N ARG A 181 11.63 -17.62 -11.02
CA ARG A 181 11.10 -18.53 -12.06
C ARG A 181 11.47 -18.11 -13.48
N GLN A 182 11.70 -16.83 -13.73
CA GLN A 182 12.13 -16.31 -15.04
C GLN A 182 13.65 -16.15 -15.16
N ALA A 183 14.42 -16.68 -14.19
CA ALA A 183 15.87 -16.50 -14.09
C ALA A 183 16.29 -15.01 -14.16
N THR A 184 15.42 -14.12 -13.68
CA THR A 184 15.72 -12.69 -13.55
C THR A 184 16.41 -12.47 -12.21
N ASP A 185 17.71 -12.19 -12.27
CA ASP A 185 18.54 -12.01 -11.09
C ASP A 185 18.63 -10.52 -10.70
N PHE A 186 18.26 -10.22 -9.45
CA PHE A 186 18.40 -8.87 -8.90
C PHE A 186 19.86 -8.43 -8.76
N ASP A 187 20.79 -9.38 -8.57
CA ASP A 187 22.21 -9.09 -8.38
C ASP A 187 22.93 -8.78 -9.71
N GLN A 188 22.39 -9.26 -10.84
CA GLN A 188 22.93 -9.02 -12.18
C GLN A 188 22.24 -7.87 -12.92
N ALA A 189 21.08 -7.43 -12.44
CA ALA A 189 20.36 -6.34 -13.07
C ALA A 189 21.01 -4.99 -12.77
N GLU A 190 21.34 -4.25 -13.84
CA GLU A 190 21.88 -2.89 -13.73
C GLU A 190 20.91 -1.97 -12.97
N PRO A 191 21.37 -1.17 -12.00
CA PRO A 191 20.54 -0.18 -11.32
C PRO A 191 19.80 0.78 -12.26
N SER A 192 18.53 1.07 -11.97
CA SER A 192 17.79 2.12 -12.66
C SER A 192 16.79 2.83 -11.76
N GLY A 193 16.31 3.99 -12.20
CA GLY A 193 15.32 4.79 -11.49
C GLY A 193 13.87 4.35 -11.77
N PHE A 194 12.95 4.87 -10.95
CA PHE A 194 11.51 4.84 -11.25
C PHE A 194 11.17 5.86 -12.36
N ASP A 195 10.07 5.61 -13.06
CA ASP A 195 9.61 6.40 -14.21
C ASP A 195 8.70 7.59 -13.83
N ASP A 196 8.23 7.66 -12.58
CA ASP A 196 7.33 8.73 -12.11
C ASP A 196 8.08 9.86 -11.39
N ALA A 197 7.34 10.93 -11.05
CA ALA A 197 7.82 12.03 -10.24
C ALA A 197 8.50 11.53 -8.95
N LEU A 198 9.55 12.25 -8.54
CA LEU A 198 10.20 11.96 -7.27
C LEU A 198 9.21 12.26 -6.14
N PRO A 199 8.89 11.26 -5.29
CA PRO A 199 8.01 11.50 -4.16
C PRO A 199 8.69 12.44 -3.16
N GLY A 200 7.85 13.21 -2.46
CA GLY A 200 8.27 14.06 -1.35
C GLY A 200 8.41 13.26 -0.07
N LYS A 201 7.62 13.63 0.94
CA LYS A 201 7.66 12.98 2.26
C LYS A 201 6.93 11.63 2.28
N GLY A 202 6.18 11.31 1.23
CA GLY A 202 5.39 10.08 1.07
C GLY A 202 6.19 8.79 1.23
N ARG A 203 7.51 8.80 1.01
CA ARG A 203 8.40 7.65 1.30
C ARG A 203 8.39 7.21 2.76
N HIS A 204 8.05 8.11 3.69
CA HIS A 204 8.00 7.79 5.13
C HIS A 204 6.72 7.08 5.55
N PHE A 205 5.68 6.98 4.70
CA PHE A 205 4.39 6.37 5.05
C PHE A 205 4.45 5.00 5.73
N PRO A 206 5.36 4.08 5.37
CA PRO A 206 5.46 2.77 6.03
C PRO A 206 5.89 2.83 7.49
N LEU A 207 6.47 3.95 7.94
CA LEU A 207 6.97 4.14 9.30
C LEU A 207 5.84 4.59 10.23
N GLY A 208 5.97 4.27 11.52
CA GLY A 208 5.08 4.82 12.54
C GLY A 208 5.12 6.35 12.54
N GLY A 209 3.96 7.00 12.41
CA GLY A 209 3.86 8.46 12.25
C GLY A 209 4.22 8.99 10.86
N GLY A 210 4.55 8.12 9.89
CA GLY A 210 4.94 8.49 8.54
C GLY A 210 3.87 9.28 7.76
N LEU A 211 2.60 8.90 7.92
CA LEU A 211 1.48 9.66 7.35
C LEU A 211 1.43 11.07 7.93
N ALA A 212 1.54 11.21 9.26
CA ALA A 212 1.52 12.51 9.92
C ALA A 212 2.69 13.38 9.47
N HIS A 213 3.88 12.80 9.35
CA HIS A 213 5.06 13.49 8.81
C HIS A 213 4.83 13.98 7.37
N ALA A 214 4.25 13.13 6.51
CA ALA A 214 3.94 13.48 5.13
C ALA A 214 2.84 14.56 5.02
N ALA A 215 1.85 14.53 5.91
CA ALA A 215 0.80 15.53 6.01
C ALA A 215 1.26 16.86 6.65
N GLY A 216 2.51 16.92 7.14
CA GLY A 216 3.05 18.11 7.81
C GLY A 216 2.53 18.31 9.23
N TRP A 217 1.92 17.30 9.82
CA TRP A 217 1.47 17.33 11.21
C TRP A 217 2.64 17.08 12.17
N SER A 218 2.49 17.56 13.41
CA SER A 218 3.49 17.30 14.45
C SER A 218 3.59 15.80 14.73
N THR A 219 4.82 15.28 14.70
CA THR A 219 5.17 13.92 15.12
C THR A 219 5.78 13.90 16.52
N ASP A 220 5.79 15.03 17.22
CA ASP A 220 6.22 15.10 18.62
C ASP A 220 5.24 14.31 19.49
N ARG A 221 5.78 13.42 20.33
CA ARG A 221 4.98 12.60 21.26
C ARG A 221 4.27 13.43 22.32
N LEU A 222 4.73 14.66 22.57
CA LEU A 222 4.11 15.61 23.48
C LEU A 222 3.06 16.49 22.79
N ALA A 223 2.91 16.38 21.46
CA ALA A 223 1.85 17.10 20.75
C ALA A 223 0.49 16.61 21.23
N ARG A 224 -0.34 17.54 21.72
CA ARG A 224 -1.67 17.21 22.25
C ARG A 224 -2.72 16.96 21.15
N GLN A 225 -2.39 17.27 19.91
CA GLN A 225 -3.32 17.29 18.77
C GLN A 225 -3.16 16.08 17.84
N MET A 226 -2.14 15.23 18.05
CA MET A 226 -1.84 14.11 17.16
C MET A 226 -1.32 12.93 17.96
N LEU A 227 -1.86 11.75 17.69
CA LEU A 227 -1.40 10.49 18.24
C LEU A 227 -1.08 9.51 17.10
N ALA A 228 0.20 9.17 16.96
CA ALA A 228 0.65 8.15 16.01
C ALA A 228 0.76 6.79 16.72
N VAL A 229 -0.06 5.83 16.32
CA VAL A 229 -0.10 4.47 16.89
C VAL A 229 0.34 3.43 15.87
N THR A 230 0.99 2.37 16.33
CA THR A 230 1.45 1.26 15.49
C THR A 230 1.37 -0.03 16.31
N GLY A 231 0.92 -1.11 15.66
CA GLY A 231 0.69 -2.40 16.31
C GLY A 231 -0.77 -2.63 16.68
N PRO A 232 -1.24 -3.88 16.68
CA PRO A 232 -2.66 -4.19 16.88
C PRO A 232 -3.17 -3.84 18.27
N GLU A 233 -2.38 -4.02 19.32
CA GLU A 233 -2.76 -3.71 20.71
C GLU A 233 -2.92 -2.19 20.89
N ALA A 234 -1.92 -1.41 20.46
CA ALA A 234 -1.95 0.05 20.56
C ALA A 234 -3.08 0.66 19.71
N VAL A 235 -3.38 0.10 18.54
CA VAL A 235 -4.52 0.53 17.73
C VAL A 235 -5.84 0.24 18.44
N ARG A 236 -5.99 -0.95 19.05
CA ARG A 236 -7.20 -1.28 19.82
C ARG A 236 -7.39 -0.29 20.96
N GLU A 237 -6.38 -0.11 21.79
CA GLU A 237 -6.43 0.79 22.94
C GLU A 237 -6.78 2.22 22.51
N ALA A 238 -6.09 2.75 21.49
CA ALA A 238 -6.34 4.11 21.01
C ALA A 238 -7.75 4.33 20.46
N VAL A 239 -8.36 3.33 19.82
CA VAL A 239 -9.72 3.43 19.31
C VAL A 239 -10.75 3.27 20.42
N GLU A 240 -10.49 2.44 21.44
CA GLU A 240 -11.35 2.30 22.62
C GLU A 240 -11.45 3.61 23.42
N TYR A 241 -10.39 4.42 23.48
CA TYR A 241 -10.42 5.75 24.10
C TYR A 241 -11.32 6.78 23.41
N LEU A 242 -11.81 6.50 22.20
CA LEU A 242 -12.70 7.40 21.45
C LEU A 242 -14.19 7.13 21.70
N GLN A 243 -14.52 6.12 22.51
CA GLN A 243 -15.88 5.75 22.89
C GLN A 243 -16.25 6.31 24.27
#